data_AF-A0A7R9ER53-F1
#
_entry.id   AF-A0A7R9ER53-F1
#
_cell.length_a   1.000
_cell.length_b   1.000
_cell.length_c   1.000
_cell.angle_alpha   90.00
_cell.angle_beta   90.00
_cell.angle_gamma   90.00
#
_symmetry.space_group_name_H-M   'P 1'
#
loop_
_entity.id
_entity.type
_entity.pdbx_description
1 polymer ?
#
loop_
_entity_poly.entity_id
_entity_poly.type
_entity_poly.pdbx_seq_one_letter_code
_entity_poly.pdbx_strand_id
1 'polypeptide(L)'
;MVCAFVQLSLYYWQHKALLSQKVATLSNSVPGLSEQKSDTLTLVRQELSLDDRNRLRPNMQVFHTYTDSRANEDNSPPPIIPNPHIDGVDYAVGMIMRHQHLNYTCVIYGWDPLCSASDQWMLQMGVDQLALKGNQPFYNVLVADGTSRYAAQENLEVHRSPTFVNHPQIGRYFERFCSTYFLPNLEKKKEYPDDANIVLRYLAPVEP
;
A
#
# COMPACT_ATOMS: atom_id res chain seq x y z
N MET A 1 -25.60 7.21 4.68
CA MET A 1 -24.60 8.22 5.11
C MET A 1 -23.20 7.88 4.54
N VAL A 2 -23.10 7.57 3.24
CA VAL A 2 -21.85 7.10 2.58
C VAL A 2 -21.33 8.12 1.54
N CYS A 3 -22.13 9.16 1.23
CA CYS A 3 -21.81 10.14 0.19
C CYS A 3 -20.83 11.25 0.65
N ALA A 4 -20.80 11.59 1.95
CA ALA A 4 -20.02 12.73 2.46
C ALA A 4 -18.50 12.42 2.62
N PHE A 5 -18.13 11.16 2.90
CA PHE A 5 -16.72 10.79 3.14
C PHE A 5 -15.89 10.72 1.85
N VAL A 6 -16.51 10.38 0.71
CA VAL A 6 -15.84 10.36 -0.60
C VAL A 6 -15.50 11.78 -1.07
N GLN A 7 -16.36 12.76 -0.78
CA GLN A 7 -16.13 14.17 -1.12
C GLN A 7 -14.98 14.80 -0.32
N LEU A 8 -14.81 14.44 0.95
CA LEU A 8 -13.71 14.94 1.80
C LEU A 8 -12.32 14.43 1.38
N SER A 9 -12.22 13.20 0.88
CA SER A 9 -10.95 12.63 0.39
C SER A 9 -10.51 13.24 -0.94
N LEU A 10 -11.44 13.44 -1.90
CA LEU A 10 -11.15 14.17 -3.13
C LEU A 10 -10.77 15.64 -2.84
N TYR A 11 -11.47 16.29 -1.91
CA TYR A 11 -11.16 17.66 -1.51
C TYR A 11 -9.77 17.77 -0.88
N TYR A 12 -9.38 16.82 -0.03
CA TYR A 12 -8.04 16.76 0.58
C TYR A 12 -6.93 16.68 -0.47
N TRP A 13 -7.07 15.79 -1.46
CA TRP A 13 -6.05 15.62 -2.50
C TRP A 13 -6.02 16.79 -3.50
N GLN A 14 -7.18 17.37 -3.85
CA GLN A 14 -7.25 18.60 -4.64
C GLN A 14 -6.61 19.79 -3.90
N HIS A 15 -6.87 19.95 -2.61
CA HIS A 15 -6.27 21.04 -1.82
C HIS A 15 -4.76 20.86 -1.67
N LYS A 16 -4.27 19.63 -1.48
CA LYS A 16 -2.83 19.34 -1.36
C LYS A 16 -2.09 19.58 -2.68
N ALA A 17 -2.72 19.25 -3.81
CA ALA A 17 -2.19 19.56 -5.15
C ALA A 17 -2.16 21.07 -5.43
N LEU A 18 -3.22 21.80 -5.06
CA LEU A 18 -3.29 23.26 -5.20
C LEU A 18 -2.27 23.99 -4.30
N LEU A 19 -2.06 23.49 -3.08
CA LEU A 19 -1.03 24.00 -2.17
C LEU A 19 0.37 23.75 -2.72
N SER A 20 0.63 22.55 -3.25
CA SER A 20 1.90 22.22 -3.90
C SER A 20 2.18 23.11 -5.11
N GLN A 21 1.17 23.33 -5.97
CA GLN A 21 1.28 24.23 -7.12
C GLN A 21 1.48 25.69 -6.69
N LYS A 22 0.75 26.19 -5.69
CA LYS A 22 0.93 27.56 -5.17
C LYS A 22 2.33 27.76 -4.57
N VAL A 23 2.85 26.78 -3.83
CA VAL A 23 4.20 26.81 -3.27
C VAL A 23 5.27 26.81 -4.38
N ALA A 24 5.07 26.01 -5.44
CA ALA A 24 5.97 25.98 -6.60
C ALA A 24 5.92 27.28 -7.42
N THR A 25 4.74 27.88 -7.61
CA THR A 25 4.59 29.15 -8.34
C THR A 25 5.21 30.32 -7.56
N LEU A 26 5.07 30.33 -6.23
CA LEU A 26 5.66 31.35 -5.36
C LEU A 26 7.19 31.21 -5.26
N SER A 27 7.75 29.99 -5.33
CA SER A 27 9.21 29.82 -5.30
C SER A 27 9.91 30.23 -6.59
N ASN A 28 9.19 30.25 -7.72
CA ASN A 28 9.74 30.59 -9.03
C ASN A 28 9.66 32.09 -9.38
N SER A 29 8.95 32.90 -8.60
CA SER A 29 8.69 34.31 -8.92
C SER A 29 9.52 35.32 -8.10
N VAL A 30 10.33 34.89 -7.13
CA VAL A 30 11.19 35.77 -6.33
C VAL A 30 12.60 35.17 -6.16
N PRO A 31 13.64 35.67 -6.86
CA PRO A 31 15.00 35.19 -6.66
C PRO A 31 15.59 35.76 -5.36
N GLY A 32 16.01 34.90 -4.42
CA GLY A 32 16.76 35.30 -3.21
C GLY A 32 16.27 34.77 -1.86
N LEU A 33 15.22 33.94 -1.79
CA LEU A 33 14.68 33.42 -0.54
C LEU A 33 15.33 32.08 -0.10
N SER A 34 16.63 32.12 0.25
CA SER A 34 17.29 30.98 0.91
C SER A 34 17.32 31.09 2.44
N GLU A 35 17.06 32.26 3.03
CA GLU A 35 17.26 32.49 4.48
C GLU A 35 16.00 32.81 5.30
N GLN A 36 14.81 32.93 4.68
CA GLN A 36 13.54 33.12 5.41
C GLN A 36 12.55 31.95 5.33
N LYS A 37 12.98 30.77 4.84
CA LYS A 37 12.13 29.57 4.73
C LYS A 37 11.59 29.05 6.08
N SER A 38 12.26 29.35 7.19
CA SER A 38 11.90 28.85 8.52
C SER A 38 10.66 29.53 9.10
N ASP A 39 10.50 30.83 8.88
CA ASP A 39 9.50 31.61 9.62
C ASP A 39 8.11 31.52 8.98
N THR A 40 8.03 31.45 7.65
CA THR A 40 6.75 31.33 6.95
C THR A 40 6.10 29.95 7.14
N LEU A 41 6.89 28.87 7.20
CA LEU A 41 6.39 27.52 7.51
C LEU A 41 5.97 27.38 8.98
N THR A 42 6.59 28.16 9.87
CA THR A 42 6.26 28.18 11.30
C THR A 42 4.95 28.92 11.55
N LEU A 43 4.71 30.05 10.85
CA LEU A 43 3.45 30.80 10.93
C LEU A 43 2.25 30.02 10.38
N VAL A 44 2.41 29.27 9.28
CA VAL A 44 1.32 28.44 8.72
C VAL A 44 0.94 27.26 9.65
N ARG A 45 1.86 26.80 10.51
CA ARG A 45 1.57 25.76 11.53
C ARG A 45 0.81 26.31 12.75
N GLN A 46 0.82 27.62 12.97
CA GLN A 46 0.25 28.26 14.15
C GLN A 46 -1.22 28.68 13.97
N GLU A 47 -1.72 28.85 12.73
CA GLU A 47 -3.13 29.18 12.43
C GLU A 47 -4.04 27.96 12.14
N LEU A 48 -3.82 26.83 12.82
CA LEU A 48 -4.83 25.75 12.83
C LEU A 48 -5.50 25.77 14.20
N SER A 49 -6.81 26.07 14.21
CA SER A 49 -7.61 26.10 15.43
C SER A 49 -7.49 24.75 16.17
N LEU A 50 -7.64 24.76 17.49
CA LEU A 50 -7.59 23.52 18.31
C LEU A 50 -8.61 22.47 17.81
N ASP A 51 -9.72 22.93 17.22
CA ASP A 51 -10.72 22.08 16.57
C ASP A 51 -10.24 21.49 15.24
N ASP A 52 -9.47 22.23 14.44
CA ASP A 52 -8.87 21.70 13.21
C ASP A 52 -7.72 20.73 13.49
N ARG A 53 -6.92 20.96 14.55
CA ARG A 53 -5.93 19.98 15.02
C ARG A 53 -6.57 18.69 15.51
N ASN A 54 -7.74 18.75 16.15
CA ASN A 54 -8.48 17.56 16.58
C ASN A 54 -9.18 16.85 15.41
N ARG A 55 -9.56 17.56 14.34
CA ARG A 55 -10.10 16.99 13.10
C ARG A 55 -9.04 16.39 12.16
N LEU A 56 -7.79 16.85 12.28
CA LEU A 56 -6.62 16.35 11.54
C LEU A 56 -5.86 15.25 12.28
N ARG A 57 -6.29 14.84 13.49
CA ARG A 57 -5.84 13.56 14.05
C ARG A 57 -6.44 12.46 13.17
N PRO A 58 -5.63 11.63 12.49
CA PRO A 58 -6.16 10.38 11.98
C PRO A 58 -6.78 9.68 13.19
N ASN A 59 -8.05 9.30 13.09
CA ASN A 59 -8.65 8.43 14.08
C ASN A 59 -7.74 7.22 14.23
N MET A 60 -6.99 7.22 15.34
CA MET A 60 -6.09 6.19 15.82
C MET A 60 -6.96 5.04 16.32
N GLN A 61 -7.72 4.48 15.39
CA GLN A 61 -8.73 3.44 15.58
C GLN A 61 -8.70 2.49 14.40
N VAL A 62 -7.51 2.12 13.95
CA VAL A 62 -7.26 0.84 13.28
C VAL A 62 -5.92 0.29 13.77
N PHE A 63 -5.82 0.13 15.09
CA PHE A 63 -4.82 -0.70 15.78
C PHE A 63 -5.48 -2.01 16.25
N HIS A 64 -6.22 -2.68 15.35
CA HIS A 64 -6.81 -3.99 15.66
C HIS A 64 -6.58 -4.99 14.54
N THR A 65 -5.32 -5.40 14.39
CA THR A 65 -4.94 -6.79 14.06
C THR A 65 -3.57 -7.10 14.67
N TYR A 66 -3.42 -6.90 15.99
CA TYR A 66 -2.50 -7.66 16.86
C TYR A 66 -2.77 -7.25 18.32
N THR A 67 -3.91 -7.68 18.87
CA THR A 67 -4.09 -7.69 20.33
C THR A 67 -4.06 -9.15 20.77
N ASP A 68 -2.86 -9.72 20.86
CA ASP A 68 -2.64 -10.81 21.80
C ASP A 68 -2.40 -10.19 23.17
N SER A 69 -3.20 -10.64 24.11
CA SER A 69 -3.33 -10.17 25.47
C SER A 69 -2.14 -10.63 26.32
N ARG A 70 -1.01 -9.90 26.25
CA ARG A 70 -0.04 -9.80 27.35
C ARG A 70 0.57 -8.40 27.33
N ALA A 71 -0.01 -7.50 28.12
CA ALA A 71 0.64 -6.26 28.49
C ALA A 71 1.98 -6.59 29.16
N ASN A 72 3.10 -6.23 28.54
CA ASN A 72 4.33 -5.75 29.18
C ASN A 72 5.38 -5.28 28.15
N GLU A 73 5.91 -4.09 28.44
CA GLU A 73 7.21 -3.49 28.06
C GLU A 73 7.45 -3.04 26.59
N ASP A 74 7.75 -1.73 26.48
CA ASP A 74 8.16 -0.96 25.29
C ASP A 74 7.06 -0.65 24.24
N ASN A 75 6.63 0.61 24.18
CA ASN A 75 5.69 1.12 23.15
C ASN A 75 6.36 1.28 21.75
N SER A 76 7.55 0.70 21.56
CA SER A 76 8.20 0.65 20.27
C SER A 76 7.38 -0.22 19.30
N PRO A 77 7.23 0.19 18.03
CA PRO A 77 6.64 -0.69 17.03
C PRO A 77 7.43 -2.01 16.99
N PRO A 78 6.75 -3.16 16.80
CA PRO A 78 7.42 -4.44 16.74
C PRO A 78 8.52 -4.42 15.66
N PRO A 79 9.63 -5.12 15.88
CA PRO A 79 10.71 -5.17 14.89
C PRO A 79 10.18 -5.73 13.57
N ILE A 80 10.55 -5.09 12.46
CA ILE A 80 10.26 -5.60 11.12
C ILE A 80 11.22 -6.77 10.88
N ILE A 81 10.66 -7.97 10.72
CA ILE A 81 11.40 -9.18 10.39
C ILE A 81 11.55 -9.24 8.87
N PRO A 82 12.78 -9.24 8.31
CA PRO A 82 12.98 -9.40 6.88
C PRO A 82 12.48 -10.75 6.38
N ASN A 83 11.73 -10.73 5.29
CA ASN A 83 11.24 -11.85 4.51
C ASN A 83 11.87 -11.77 3.10
N PRO A 84 13.13 -12.24 2.96
CA PRO A 84 13.82 -12.23 1.67
C PRO A 84 13.07 -13.08 0.65
N HIS A 85 13.17 -12.71 -0.62
CA HIS A 85 12.45 -13.41 -1.69
C HIS A 85 13.04 -14.81 -1.89
N ILE A 86 12.19 -15.82 -2.03
CA ILE A 86 12.61 -17.22 -2.13
C ILE A 86 12.15 -17.86 -3.44
N ASP A 87 12.79 -18.97 -3.80
CA ASP A 87 12.40 -19.75 -4.98
C ASP A 87 10.96 -20.27 -4.87
N GLY A 88 10.23 -20.23 -5.99
CA GLY A 88 8.83 -20.67 -6.08
C GLY A 88 7.80 -19.58 -5.81
N VAL A 89 8.19 -18.46 -5.20
CA VAL A 89 7.38 -17.23 -5.16
C VAL A 89 7.61 -16.47 -6.47
N ASP A 90 6.59 -16.38 -7.30
CA ASP A 90 6.74 -15.81 -8.65
C ASP A 90 6.62 -14.29 -8.67
N TYR A 91 5.87 -13.72 -7.72
CA TYR A 91 5.43 -12.32 -7.75
C TYR A 91 5.84 -11.58 -6.47
N ALA A 92 5.93 -10.26 -6.56
CA ALA A 92 6.50 -9.42 -5.51
C ALA A 92 5.55 -8.29 -5.08
N VAL A 93 5.81 -7.76 -3.88
CA VAL A 93 5.13 -6.60 -3.31
C VAL A 93 5.24 -5.38 -4.24
N GLY A 94 4.10 -4.75 -4.49
CA GLY A 94 3.96 -3.61 -5.40
C GLY A 94 3.56 -3.97 -6.83
N MET A 95 3.61 -5.24 -7.22
CA MET A 95 3.14 -5.66 -8.55
C MET A 95 1.61 -5.55 -8.67
N ILE A 96 1.14 -5.06 -9.83
CA ILE A 96 -0.27 -4.99 -10.18
C ILE A 96 -0.65 -6.25 -10.96
N MET A 97 -1.63 -6.97 -10.44
CA MET A 97 -2.02 -8.29 -10.92
C MET A 97 -3.48 -8.29 -11.38
N ARG A 98 -3.81 -9.29 -12.20
CA ARG A 98 -5.19 -9.64 -12.54
C ARG A 98 -5.49 -11.02 -11.99
N HIS A 99 -6.63 -11.19 -11.35
CA HIS A 99 -7.11 -12.52 -11.01
C HIS A 99 -7.67 -13.21 -12.25
N GLN A 100 -7.17 -14.40 -12.59
CA GLN A 100 -7.47 -15.06 -13.87
C GLN A 100 -8.97 -15.39 -14.03
N HIS A 101 -9.61 -15.91 -12.98
CA HIS A 101 -11.02 -16.32 -13.04
C HIS A 101 -12.03 -15.23 -12.70
N LEU A 102 -11.78 -14.46 -11.64
CA LEU A 102 -12.68 -13.40 -11.16
C LEU A 102 -12.44 -12.03 -11.85
N ASN A 103 -11.38 -11.91 -12.65
CA ASN A 103 -11.06 -10.76 -13.48
C ASN A 103 -11.00 -9.41 -12.74
N TYR A 104 -10.63 -9.40 -11.46
CA TYR A 104 -10.37 -8.17 -10.73
C TYR A 104 -8.89 -7.76 -10.84
N THR A 105 -8.64 -6.45 -10.79
CA THR A 105 -7.30 -5.86 -10.70
C THR A 105 -6.94 -5.64 -9.24
N CYS A 106 -5.72 -6.01 -8.85
CA CYS A 106 -5.22 -5.84 -7.49
C CYS A 106 -3.73 -5.47 -7.46
N VAL A 107 -3.25 -5.07 -6.28
CA VAL A 107 -1.82 -4.88 -6.00
C VAL A 107 -1.40 -5.77 -4.83
N ILE A 108 -0.27 -6.45 -4.95
CA ILE A 108 0.30 -7.30 -3.89
C ILE A 108 0.93 -6.42 -2.80
N TYR A 109 0.54 -6.61 -1.54
CA TYR A 109 1.15 -5.93 -0.38
C TYR A 109 1.88 -6.88 0.59
N GLY A 110 1.85 -8.19 0.32
CA GLY A 110 2.61 -9.21 1.01
C GLY A 110 2.36 -10.60 0.42
N TRP A 111 3.20 -11.56 0.77
CA TRP A 111 3.09 -12.95 0.33
C TRP A 111 3.54 -13.91 1.43
N ASP A 112 2.98 -15.12 1.39
CA ASP A 112 3.38 -16.28 2.19
C ASP A 112 3.81 -17.40 1.23
N PRO A 113 4.87 -18.17 1.53
CA PRO A 113 5.35 -19.24 0.64
C PRO A 113 4.39 -20.44 0.56
N LEU A 114 3.51 -20.57 1.56
CA LEU A 114 2.45 -21.57 1.66
C LEU A 114 1.20 -20.88 2.20
N CYS A 115 0.03 -21.50 2.03
CA CYS A 115 -1.21 -20.98 2.61
C CYS A 115 -1.08 -20.88 4.14
N SER A 116 -1.21 -19.67 4.69
CA SER A 116 -1.18 -19.41 6.14
C SER A 116 -2.57 -19.26 6.76
N ALA A 117 -3.64 -19.42 5.95
CA ALA A 117 -5.02 -19.32 6.41
C ALA A 117 -5.45 -20.54 7.23
N SER A 118 -6.48 -20.36 8.06
CA SER A 118 -7.01 -21.46 8.88
C SER A 118 -7.66 -22.55 8.03
N ASP A 119 -7.64 -23.79 8.52
CA ASP A 119 -8.28 -24.93 7.85
C ASP A 119 -9.75 -24.65 7.51
N GLN A 120 -10.50 -24.03 8.42
CA GLN A 120 -11.89 -23.64 8.18
C GLN A 120 -12.02 -22.66 7.00
N TRP A 121 -11.13 -21.68 6.91
CA TRP A 121 -11.13 -20.73 5.80
C TRP A 121 -10.74 -21.41 4.48
N MET A 122 -9.74 -22.29 4.52
CA MET A 122 -9.31 -23.06 3.35
C MET A 122 -10.44 -23.93 2.81
N LEU A 123 -11.19 -24.60 3.68
CA LEU A 123 -12.39 -25.36 3.31
C LEU A 123 -13.47 -24.46 2.70
N GLN A 124 -13.76 -23.32 3.34
CA GLN A 124 -14.79 -22.38 2.88
C GLN A 124 -14.47 -21.79 1.50
N MET A 125 -13.20 -21.47 1.26
CA MET A 125 -12.74 -20.85 0.01
C MET A 125 -12.36 -21.89 -1.06
N GLY A 126 -12.47 -23.19 -0.75
CA GLY A 126 -12.19 -24.26 -1.70
C GLY A 126 -10.72 -24.37 -2.07
N VAL A 127 -9.79 -24.07 -1.15
CA VAL A 127 -8.35 -24.17 -1.41
C VAL A 127 -7.96 -25.58 -1.84
N ASP A 128 -8.57 -26.62 -1.26
CA ASP A 128 -8.32 -28.02 -1.65
C ASP A 128 -8.78 -28.38 -3.08
N GLN A 129 -9.58 -27.52 -3.71
CA GLN A 129 -10.07 -27.69 -5.08
C GLN A 129 -9.13 -27.05 -6.12
N LEU A 130 -8.16 -26.25 -5.67
CA LEU A 130 -7.13 -25.66 -6.52
C LEU A 130 -6.13 -26.74 -6.97
N ALA A 131 -5.45 -26.52 -8.10
CA ALA A 131 -4.55 -27.54 -8.65
C ALA A 131 -3.33 -27.76 -7.75
N LEU A 132 -2.80 -26.69 -7.16
CA LEU A 132 -1.65 -26.73 -6.25
C LEU A 132 -2.07 -26.68 -4.76
N LYS A 133 -3.37 -26.61 -4.48
CA LYS A 133 -3.95 -26.58 -3.13
C LYS A 133 -3.31 -25.48 -2.26
N GLY A 134 -3.07 -25.76 -0.97
CA GLY A 134 -2.33 -24.90 -0.07
C GLY A 134 -0.79 -24.95 -0.23
N ASN A 135 -0.28 -25.82 -1.11
CA ASN A 135 1.16 -26.07 -1.31
C ASN A 135 1.78 -25.16 -2.38
N GLN A 136 1.40 -23.89 -2.36
CA GLN A 136 1.86 -22.85 -3.27
C GLN A 136 1.90 -21.52 -2.52
N PRO A 137 2.54 -20.49 -3.08
CA PRO A 137 2.49 -19.16 -2.50
C PRO A 137 1.07 -18.57 -2.54
N PHE A 138 0.75 -17.80 -1.52
CA PHE A 138 -0.46 -17.01 -1.44
C PHE A 138 -0.12 -15.55 -1.21
N TYR A 139 -0.93 -14.68 -1.79
CA TYR A 139 -0.69 -13.25 -1.85
C TYR A 139 -1.78 -12.49 -1.11
N ASN A 140 -1.34 -11.58 -0.26
CA ASN A 140 -2.15 -10.56 0.34
C ASN A 140 -2.29 -9.41 -0.67
N VAL A 141 -3.51 -9.17 -1.16
CA VAL A 141 -3.77 -8.22 -2.25
C VAL A 141 -4.81 -7.16 -1.89
N LEU A 142 -4.59 -5.93 -2.34
CA LEU A 142 -5.57 -4.86 -2.30
C LEU A 142 -6.29 -4.78 -3.65
N VAL A 143 -7.61 -4.86 -3.66
CA VAL A 143 -8.41 -4.92 -4.89
C VAL A 143 -9.01 -3.55 -5.20
N ALA A 144 -9.19 -3.23 -6.48
CA ALA A 144 -9.75 -1.95 -6.91
C ALA A 144 -11.20 -1.69 -6.42
N ASP A 145 -11.91 -2.72 -5.95
CA ASP A 145 -13.25 -2.61 -5.34
C ASP A 145 -13.21 -2.14 -3.87
N GLY A 146 -12.02 -1.92 -3.30
CA GLY A 146 -11.84 -1.50 -1.91
C GLY A 146 -11.75 -2.66 -0.91
N THR A 147 -11.71 -3.91 -1.37
CA THR A 147 -11.53 -5.09 -0.53
C THR A 147 -10.07 -5.55 -0.49
N SER A 148 -9.67 -6.14 0.65
CA SER A 148 -8.42 -6.90 0.78
C SER A 148 -8.73 -8.39 0.64
N ARG A 149 -7.90 -9.13 -0.09
CA ARG A 149 -8.10 -10.56 -0.37
C ARG A 149 -6.81 -11.35 -0.22
N TYR A 150 -6.97 -12.66 -0.08
CA TYR A 150 -5.88 -13.63 -0.04
C TYR A 150 -6.02 -14.57 -1.23
N ALA A 151 -5.05 -14.56 -2.13
CA ALA A 151 -5.16 -15.18 -3.45
C ALA A 151 -3.99 -16.14 -3.70
N ALA A 152 -4.29 -17.34 -4.20
CA ALA A 152 -3.28 -18.31 -4.60
C ALA A 152 -2.48 -17.84 -5.82
N GLN A 153 -1.20 -18.20 -5.90
CA GLN A 153 -0.32 -17.88 -7.04
C GLN A 153 -0.93 -18.30 -8.38
N GLU A 154 -1.45 -19.52 -8.47
CA GLU A 154 -2.03 -20.07 -9.70
C GLU A 154 -3.22 -19.26 -10.23
N ASN A 155 -3.86 -18.46 -9.37
CA ASN A 155 -5.00 -17.62 -9.72
C ASN A 155 -4.62 -16.20 -10.15
N LEU A 156 -3.35 -15.81 -10.04
CA LEU A 156 -2.86 -14.49 -10.40
C LEU A 156 -2.03 -14.54 -11.68
N GLU A 157 -2.11 -13.45 -12.44
CA GLU A 157 -1.23 -13.17 -13.57
C GLU A 157 -0.84 -11.68 -13.57
N VAL A 158 0.29 -11.36 -14.19
CA VAL A 158 0.72 -9.97 -14.36
C VAL A 158 -0.29 -9.23 -15.22
N HIS A 159 -0.74 -8.07 -14.73
CA HIS A 159 -1.73 -7.29 -15.45
C HIS A 159 -1.10 -6.63 -16.69
N ARG A 160 -1.54 -7.01 -17.90
CA ARG A 160 -0.95 -6.53 -19.18
C ARG A 160 -1.12 -5.03 -19.44
N SER A 161 -2.19 -4.45 -18.91
CA SER A 161 -2.49 -3.01 -19.02
C SER A 161 -2.69 -2.40 -17.62
N PRO A 162 -1.65 -2.35 -16.78
CA PRO A 162 -1.80 -2.00 -15.37
C PRO A 162 -2.31 -0.57 -15.21
N THR A 163 -3.28 -0.39 -14.33
CA THR A 163 -3.84 0.91 -13.97
C THR A 163 -3.73 1.14 -12.47
N PHE A 164 -3.83 2.40 -12.05
CA PHE A 164 -3.86 2.73 -10.63
C PHE A 164 -4.96 1.95 -9.90
N VAL A 165 -4.61 1.24 -8.83
CA VAL A 165 -5.56 0.52 -7.96
C VAL A 165 -6.05 1.50 -6.89
N ASN A 166 -7.33 1.84 -6.91
CA ASN A 166 -7.91 2.73 -5.90
C ASN A 166 -8.36 1.92 -4.67
N HIS A 167 -7.55 1.91 -3.61
CA HIS A 167 -7.86 1.19 -2.36
C HIS A 167 -7.61 2.09 -1.13
N PRO A 168 -8.51 2.11 -0.12
CA PRO A 168 -8.36 2.98 1.07
C PRO A 168 -7.05 2.76 1.85
N GLN A 169 -6.53 1.53 1.84
CA GLN A 169 -5.31 1.16 2.56
C GLN A 169 -4.02 1.33 1.74
N ILE A 170 -4.07 1.86 0.51
CA ILE A 170 -2.88 1.84 -0.36
C ILE A 170 -1.71 2.64 0.22
N GLY A 171 -2.00 3.79 0.85
CA GLY A 171 -1.01 4.62 1.52
C GLY A 171 -0.39 4.01 2.78
N ARG A 172 -0.94 2.90 3.29
CA ARG A 172 -0.34 2.14 4.40
C ARG A 172 0.92 1.39 3.96
N TYR A 173 0.98 0.97 2.69
CA TYR A 173 2.01 0.06 2.20
C TYR A 173 2.90 0.67 1.12
N PHE A 174 2.42 1.68 0.38
CA PHE A 174 3.10 2.21 -0.79
C PHE A 174 3.30 3.73 -0.71
N GLU A 175 4.43 4.18 -1.24
CA GLU A 175 4.80 5.61 -1.34
C GLU A 175 4.16 6.28 -2.55
N ARG A 176 4.15 5.61 -3.71
CA ARG A 176 3.67 6.16 -4.98
C ARG A 176 3.35 5.07 -6.00
N PHE A 177 2.56 5.44 -7.00
CA PHE A 177 2.35 4.66 -8.21
C PHE A 177 3.39 5.04 -9.29
N CYS A 178 3.98 4.04 -9.93
CA CYS A 178 5.03 4.15 -10.94
C CYS A 178 4.53 3.71 -12.33
N SER A 179 3.30 4.07 -12.68
CA SER A 179 2.61 3.73 -13.95
C SER A 179 2.28 2.24 -14.17
N THR A 180 3.16 1.32 -13.78
CA THR A 180 2.97 -0.13 -13.96
C THR A 180 3.01 -0.93 -12.66
N TYR A 181 3.49 -0.35 -11.58
CA TYR A 181 3.59 -0.95 -10.25
C TYR A 181 3.51 0.13 -9.16
N PHE A 182 3.39 -0.28 -7.90
CA PHE A 182 3.47 0.59 -6.73
C PHE A 182 4.83 0.47 -6.07
N LEU A 183 5.46 1.61 -5.73
CA LEU A 183 6.69 1.63 -4.97
C LEU A 183 6.39 1.35 -3.48
N PRO A 184 6.93 0.27 -2.90
CA PRO A 184 6.73 -0.02 -1.48
C PRO A 184 7.31 1.09 -0.59
N ASN A 185 6.71 1.29 0.58
CA ASN A 185 7.24 2.21 1.58
C ASN A 185 8.49 1.66 2.28
N LEU A 186 9.14 2.47 3.12
CA LEU A 186 10.35 2.05 3.83
C LEU A 186 10.13 0.81 4.71
N GLU A 187 8.95 0.65 5.31
CA GLU A 187 8.63 -0.54 6.13
C GLU A 187 8.58 -1.79 5.24
N LYS A 188 7.84 -1.73 4.13
CA LYS A 188 7.74 -2.85 3.19
C LYS A 188 9.04 -3.17 2.47
N LYS A 189 9.91 -2.17 2.22
CA LYS A 189 11.27 -2.41 1.70
C LYS A 189 12.17 -3.13 2.70
N LYS A 190 11.98 -2.91 4.00
CA LYS A 190 12.70 -3.65 5.06
C LYS A 190 12.15 -5.05 5.24
N GLU A 191 10.84 -5.20 5.14
CA GLU A 191 10.15 -6.49 5.22
C GLU A 191 10.43 -7.36 3.99
N TYR A 192 10.50 -6.80 2.79
CA TYR A 192 10.74 -7.53 1.54
C TYR A 192 11.93 -6.93 0.77
N PRO A 193 13.18 -7.17 1.21
CA PRO A 193 14.36 -6.49 0.69
C PRO A 193 14.66 -6.81 -0.79
N ASP A 194 14.27 -7.99 -1.27
CA ASP A 194 14.63 -8.47 -2.61
C ASP A 194 13.54 -8.24 -3.67
N ASP A 195 12.32 -7.90 -3.25
CA ASP A 195 11.14 -7.78 -4.11
C ASP A 195 11.29 -6.71 -5.21
N ALA A 196 12.09 -5.67 -4.95
CA ALA A 196 12.41 -4.66 -5.96
C ALA A 196 13.08 -5.27 -7.19
N ASN A 197 13.97 -6.25 -7.02
CA ASN A 197 14.64 -6.92 -8.12
C ASN A 197 13.66 -7.79 -8.92
N ILE A 198 12.70 -8.42 -8.24
CA ILE A 198 11.67 -9.24 -8.87
C ILE A 198 10.75 -8.38 -9.73
N VAL A 199 10.27 -7.25 -9.19
CA VAL A 199 9.46 -6.28 -9.96
C VAL A 199 10.20 -5.85 -11.23
N LEU A 200 11.49 -5.53 -11.14
CA LEU A 200 12.29 -5.12 -12.29
C LEU A 200 12.40 -6.20 -13.37
N ARG A 201 12.46 -7.49 -13.01
CA ARG A 201 12.48 -8.60 -13.99
C ARG A 201 11.23 -8.64 -14.86
N TYR A 202 10.07 -8.29 -14.31
CA TYR A 202 8.81 -8.24 -15.06
C TYR A 202 8.62 -6.94 -15.85
N LEU A 203 9.40 -5.90 -15.55
CA LEU A 203 9.39 -4.63 -16.30
C LEU A 203 10.42 -4.61 -17.43
N ALA A 204 11.43 -5.48 -17.37
CA ALA A 204 12.38 -5.62 -18.46
C ALA A 204 11.65 -6.05 -19.74
N PRO A 205 11.90 -5.39 -20.88
CA PRO A 205 11.41 -5.90 -22.16
C PRO A 205 11.93 -7.32 -22.34
N VAL A 206 11.04 -8.26 -22.70
CA VAL A 206 11.46 -9.59 -23.14
C VAL A 206 12.34 -9.37 -24.36
N GLU A 207 13.64 -9.67 -24.26
CA GLU A 207 14.51 -9.61 -25.44
C GLU A 207 13.96 -10.58 -26.50
N PRO A 208 13.82 -10.12 -27.76
CA PRO A 208 13.16 -10.87 -28.83
C PRO A 208 13.93 -12.13 -29.26
#